data_AF-A0A2G9S5H1-F1
#
_entry.id   AF-A0A2G9S5H1-F1
#
_cell.length_a   1.000
_cell.length_b   1.000
_cell.length_c   1.000
_cell.angle_alpha   90.00
_cell.angle_beta   90.00
_cell.angle_gamma   90.00
#
_symmetry.space_group_name_H-M   'P 1'
#
loop_
_entity.id
_entity.type
_entity.pdbx_description
1 polymer ?
#
loop_
_entity_poly.entity_id
_entity_poly.type
_entity_poly.pdbx_seq_one_letter_code
_entity_poly.pdbx_strand_id
1 'polypeptide(L)'
;MCKRICRDEIVRVEELVDNGEDAVNCTYKDENDCVVRFQYHEDSSGKSVLYVIGEEECPQGPDILVVLMSVMGAILLVGLVALLIWKLLITIHDRREFAKFEEERSKAKWDTAHNPLYKGATSTFTNITYRGNE
;
A
#
# COMPACT_ATOMS: atom_id res chain seq x y z
N MET A 1 3.03 37.76 30.40
CA MET A 1 2.13 38.83 30.87
C MET A 1 2.69 40.18 30.43
N CYS A 2 2.35 40.63 29.21
CA CYS A 2 2.56 42.03 28.82
C CYS A 2 1.22 42.75 29.02
N LYS A 3 1.16 43.65 30.01
CA LYS A 3 -0.03 44.44 30.35
C LYS A 3 0.23 45.92 30.05
N ARG A 4 0.93 46.19 28.95
CA ARG A 4 1.03 47.53 28.38
C ARG A 4 0.09 47.58 27.19
N ILE A 5 -0.90 48.46 27.29
CA ILE A 5 -1.68 48.90 26.14
C ILE A 5 -0.66 49.50 25.17
N CYS A 6 -0.37 48.80 24.07
CA CYS A 6 0.40 49.38 22.98
C CYS A 6 -0.39 50.56 22.42
N ARG A 7 0.29 51.66 22.12
CA ARG A 7 -0.32 52.89 21.61
C ARG A 7 -0.46 52.84 20.09
N ASP A 8 -0.49 51.63 19.54
CA ASP A 8 -0.29 51.38 18.13
C ASP A 8 -1.65 51.22 17.45
N GLU A 9 -1.86 51.91 16.35
CA GLU A 9 -3.03 51.72 15.50
C GLU A 9 -2.82 50.45 14.66
N ILE A 10 -3.63 49.41 14.90
CA ILE A 10 -3.51 48.13 14.19
C ILE A 10 -4.39 48.16 12.96
N VAL A 11 -3.77 48.10 11.78
CA VAL A 11 -4.46 48.07 10.50
C VAL A 11 -4.24 46.69 9.87
N ARG A 12 -5.33 46.00 9.54
CA ARG A 12 -5.25 44.76 8.76
C ARG A 12 -5.18 45.11 7.28
N VAL A 13 -4.21 44.53 6.59
CA VAL A 13 -4.00 44.71 5.15
C VAL A 13 -3.92 43.36 4.45
N GLU A 14 -4.25 43.33 3.17
CA GLU A 14 -4.06 42.16 2.32
C GLU A 14 -2.58 42.00 1.93
N GLU A 15 -1.90 43.12 1.67
CA GLU A 15 -0.48 43.15 1.34
C GLU A 15 0.25 44.26 2.13
N LEU A 16 1.50 44.00 2.50
CA LEU A 16 2.37 45.00 3.10
C LEU A 16 2.92 45.91 2.00
N VAL A 17 2.50 47.17 2.01
CA VAL A 17 3.02 48.21 1.11
C VAL A 17 4.30 48.80 1.72
N ASP A 18 5.26 49.21 0.88
CA ASP A 18 6.46 49.89 1.35
C ASP A 18 6.11 51.34 1.77
N ASN A 19 6.02 51.57 3.09
CA ASN A 19 5.67 52.88 3.67
C ASN A 19 6.87 53.83 3.82
N GLY A 20 8.03 53.51 3.22
CA GLY A 20 9.22 54.37 3.19
C GLY A 20 10.36 53.89 4.10
N GLU A 21 11.45 54.68 4.17
CA GLU A 21 12.72 54.29 4.81
C GLU A 21 12.61 53.95 6.32
N ASP A 22 11.58 54.44 7.00
CA ASP A 22 11.34 54.22 8.44
C ASP A 22 10.35 53.05 8.74
N ALA A 23 9.98 52.27 7.72
CA ALA A 23 9.10 51.11 7.87
C ALA A 23 9.90 49.81 8.10
N VAL A 24 9.59 49.09 9.18
CA VAL A 24 10.26 47.82 9.54
C VAL A 24 9.33 46.65 9.26
N ASN A 25 9.75 45.78 8.33
CA ASN A 25 9.06 44.52 8.06
C ASN A 25 9.57 43.42 8.99
N CYS A 26 8.64 42.77 9.68
CA CYS A 26 8.91 41.65 10.57
C CYS A 26 8.18 40.41 10.09
N THR A 27 8.80 39.26 10.32
CA THR A 27 8.21 37.96 10.02
C THR A 27 8.54 37.01 11.15
N TYR A 28 7.54 36.32 11.67
CA TYR A 28 7.74 35.27 12.66
C TYR A 28 6.95 34.03 12.28
N LYS A 29 7.40 32.89 12.79
CA LYS A 29 6.68 31.62 12.70
C LYS A 29 6.00 31.32 14.01
N ASP A 30 4.75 30.90 13.95
CA ASP A 30 3.98 30.47 15.12
C ASP A 30 4.28 29.00 15.49
N GLU A 31 3.53 28.47 16.47
CA GLU A 31 3.64 27.06 16.90
C GLU A 31 3.18 26.05 15.83
N ASN A 32 2.44 26.51 14.82
CA ASN A 32 1.92 25.70 13.71
C ASN A 32 2.75 25.84 12.42
N ASP A 33 3.96 26.41 12.52
CA ASP A 33 4.84 26.75 11.38
C ASP A 33 4.20 27.74 10.37
N CYS A 34 3.12 28.42 10.76
CA CYS A 34 2.49 29.47 9.97
C CYS A 34 3.35 30.72 9.96
N VAL A 35 3.52 31.33 8.78
CA VAL A 35 4.32 32.53 8.59
C VAL A 35 3.42 33.75 8.75
N VAL A 36 3.67 34.53 9.80
CA VAL A 36 2.96 35.79 10.06
C VAL A 36 3.87 36.95 9.71
N ARG A 37 3.35 37.84 8.87
CA ARG A 37 4.07 39.03 8.36
C ARG A 37 3.38 40.29 8.85
N PHE A 38 4.16 41.20 9.40
CA PHE A 38 3.67 42.49 9.85
C PHE A 38 4.70 43.58 9.60
N GLN A 39 4.24 44.80 9.41
CA GLN A 39 5.07 45.97 9.24
C GLN A 39 4.77 46.98 10.33
N TYR A 40 5.82 47.56 10.90
CA TYR A 40 5.76 48.63 11.86
C TYR A 40 6.24 49.93 11.22
N HIS A 41 5.48 51.00 11.39
CA HIS A 41 5.85 52.34 10.93
C HIS A 41 5.56 53.37 12.03
N GLU A 42 6.48 54.33 12.25
CA GLU A 42 6.29 55.43 13.19
C GLU A 42 6.21 56.76 12.43
N ASP A 43 5.08 57.45 12.56
CA ASP A 43 4.87 58.78 11.99
C ASP A 43 5.73 59.84 12.69
N SER A 44 6.05 60.94 12.00
CA SER A 44 6.74 62.12 12.54
C SER A 44 6.09 62.76 13.79
N SER A 45 4.83 62.41 14.08
CA SER A 45 4.09 62.83 15.28
C SER A 45 4.29 61.90 16.50
N GLY A 46 5.13 60.87 16.38
CA GLY A 46 5.35 59.85 17.42
C GLY A 46 4.17 58.88 17.59
N LYS A 47 3.39 58.69 16.52
CA LYS A 47 2.32 57.69 16.46
C LYS A 47 2.84 56.47 15.71
N SER A 48 2.66 55.30 16.30
CA SER A 48 3.02 54.01 15.72
C SER A 48 1.81 53.37 15.06
N VAL A 49 1.99 52.90 13.81
CA VAL A 49 0.99 52.14 13.05
C VAL A 49 1.56 50.76 12.77
N LEU A 50 0.77 49.73 13.05
CA LEU A 50 1.12 48.34 12.82
C LEU A 50 0.23 47.76 11.72
N TYR A 51 0.82 47.44 10.57
CA TYR A 51 0.16 46.75 9.48
C TYR A 51 0.35 45.25 9.64
N VAL A 52 -0.74 44.48 9.70
CA VAL A 52 -0.68 43.02 9.85
C VAL A 52 -1.39 42.38 8.67
N ILE A 53 -0.75 41.39 8.04
CA ILE A 53 -1.42 40.60 7.00
C ILE A 53 -2.52 39.76 7.66
N GLY A 54 -3.74 39.88 7.15
CA GLY A 54 -4.90 39.19 7.73
C GLY A 54 -4.92 37.68 7.50
N GLU A 55 -4.28 37.21 6.43
CA GLU A 55 -4.22 35.81 6.04
C GLU A 55 -2.82 35.24 6.33
N GLU A 56 -2.77 34.21 7.16
CA GLU A 56 -1.52 33.55 7.56
C GLU A 56 -1.16 32.43 6.58
N GLU A 57 0.09 32.41 6.11
CA GLU A 57 0.59 31.38 5.22
C GLU A 57 1.00 30.15 6.05
N CYS A 58 0.07 29.22 6.24
CA CYS A 58 0.32 27.96 6.94
C CYS A 58 0.72 26.84 5.98
N PRO A 59 1.64 25.94 6.37
CA PRO A 59 1.91 24.74 5.59
C PRO A 59 0.64 23.87 5.53
N GLN A 60 0.16 23.59 4.32
CA GLN A 60 -0.90 22.60 4.13
C GLN A 60 -0.36 21.22 4.52
N GLY A 61 -1.06 20.57 5.45
CA GLY A 61 -0.77 19.19 5.82
C GLY A 61 -0.85 18.25 4.61
N PRO A 62 -0.25 17.05 4.71
CA PRO A 62 -0.33 16.07 3.64
C PRO A 62 -1.80 15.72 3.34
N ASP A 63 -2.12 15.64 2.04
CA ASP A 63 -3.46 15.26 1.59
C ASP A 63 -3.82 13.85 2.11
N ILE A 64 -4.85 13.80 2.95
CA ILE A 64 -5.35 12.59 3.59
C ILE A 64 -5.68 11.52 2.55
N LEU A 65 -6.20 11.92 1.38
CA LEU A 65 -6.58 11.00 0.31
C LEU A 65 -5.35 10.30 -0.27
N VAL A 66 -4.25 11.02 -0.46
CA VAL A 66 -2.98 10.46 -0.96
C VAL A 66 -2.42 9.45 0.04
N VAL A 67 -2.42 9.80 1.33
CA VAL A 67 -1.95 8.90 2.40
C VAL A 67 -2.76 7.61 2.40
N LEU A 68 -4.10 7.71 2.38
CA LEU A 68 -4.98 6.54 2.39
C LEU A 68 -4.76 5.62 1.17
N MET A 69 -4.69 6.21 -0.02
CA MET A 69 -4.48 5.46 -1.26
C MET A 69 -3.11 4.76 -1.27
N SER A 70 -2.06 5.43 -0.76
CA SER A 70 -0.73 4.83 -0.68
C SER A 70 -0.69 3.61 0.25
N VAL A 71 -1.32 3.71 1.43
CA VAL A 71 -1.36 2.63 2.42
C VAL A 71 -2.18 1.45 1.90
N MET A 72 -3.35 1.71 1.31
CA MET A 72 -4.17 0.66 0.69
C MET A 72 -3.43 -0.05 -0.44
N GLY A 73 -2.77 0.72 -1.32
CA GLY A 73 -1.97 0.16 -2.41
C GLY A 73 -0.84 -0.73 -1.90
N ALA A 74 -0.12 -0.30 -0.86
CA ALA A 74 0.95 -1.10 -0.26
C ALA A 74 0.44 -2.42 0.32
N ILE A 75 -0.67 -2.41 1.06
CA ILE A 75 -1.25 -3.63 1.65
C ILE A 75 -1.68 -4.61 0.56
N LEU A 76 -2.35 -4.11 -0.49
CA LEU A 76 -2.79 -4.94 -1.61
C LEU A 76 -1.60 -5.57 -2.34
N LEU A 77 -0.54 -4.80 -2.61
CA LEU A 77 0.66 -5.31 -3.26
C LEU A 77 1.36 -6.38 -2.42
N VAL A 78 1.52 -6.15 -1.11
CA VAL A 78 2.11 -7.15 -0.21
C VAL A 78 1.27 -8.43 -0.18
N GLY A 79 -0.06 -8.29 -0.11
CA GLY A 79 -0.98 -9.42 -0.17
C GLY A 79 -0.85 -10.22 -1.46
N LEU A 80 -0.79 -9.55 -2.61
CA LEU A 80 -0.60 -10.20 -3.90
C LEU A 80 0.74 -10.93 -4.00
N VAL A 81 1.83 -10.31 -3.54
CA VAL A 81 3.16 -10.94 -3.55
C VAL A 81 3.18 -12.18 -2.66
N ALA A 82 2.61 -12.09 -1.45
CA ALA A 82 2.50 -13.23 -0.54
C ALA A 82 1.66 -14.36 -1.15
N LEU A 83 0.53 -14.04 -1.79
CA LEU A 83 -0.31 -15.02 -2.48
C LEU A 83 0.39 -15.67 -3.66
N LEU A 84 1.17 -14.92 -4.44
CA LEU A 84 1.96 -15.47 -5.54
C LEU A 84 3.02 -16.45 -5.03
N ILE A 85 3.77 -16.08 -3.99
CA ILE A 85 4.77 -16.96 -3.37
C ILE A 85 4.10 -18.22 -2.82
N TRP A 86 3.01 -18.06 -2.05
CA TRP A 86 2.23 -19.18 -1.52
C TRP A 86 1.73 -20.11 -2.61
N LYS A 87 1.17 -19.56 -3.69
CA LYS A 87 0.68 -20.33 -4.83
C LYS A 87 1.81 -21.07 -5.53
N LEU A 88 2.97 -20.46 -5.72
CA LEU A 88 4.15 -21.10 -6.30
C LEU A 88 4.63 -22.26 -5.42
N LEU A 89 4.74 -22.06 -4.10
CA LEU A 89 5.16 -23.08 -3.15
C LEU A 89 4.21 -24.29 -3.19
N ILE A 90 2.90 -24.07 -3.13
CA ILE A 90 1.90 -25.14 -3.25
C ILE A 90 2.04 -25.85 -4.59
N THR A 91 2.15 -25.11 -5.69
CA THR A 91 2.23 -25.70 -7.03
C THR A 91 3.46 -26.59 -7.17
N ILE A 92 4.60 -26.21 -6.59
CA ILE A 92 5.82 -27.02 -6.60
C ILE A 92 5.64 -28.28 -5.75
N HIS A 93 5.04 -28.15 -4.56
CA HIS A 93 4.80 -29.28 -3.68
C HIS A 93 3.87 -30.31 -4.35
N ASP A 94 2.74 -29.84 -4.87
CA ASP A 94 1.76 -30.65 -5.59
C ASP A 94 2.40 -31.36 -6.80
N ARG A 95 3.20 -30.65 -7.61
CA ARG A 95 3.92 -31.27 -8.75
C ARG A 95 4.92 -32.34 -8.32
N ARG A 96 5.64 -32.15 -7.21
CA ARG A 96 6.60 -33.14 -6.69
C ARG A 96 5.89 -34.39 -6.21
N GLU A 97 4.79 -34.23 -5.48
CA GLU A 97 4.00 -35.36 -5.01
C GLU A 97 3.32 -36.10 -6.17
N PHE A 98 2.78 -35.36 -7.14
CA PHE A 98 2.17 -35.94 -8.33
C PHE A 98 3.16 -36.79 -9.14
N ALA A 99 4.38 -36.29 -9.38
CA ALA A 99 5.40 -37.06 -10.10
C ALA A 99 5.77 -38.36 -9.37
N LYS A 100 5.88 -38.31 -8.03
CA LYS A 100 6.14 -39.50 -7.22
C LYS A 100 4.97 -40.50 -7.30
N PHE A 101 3.74 -40.01 -7.25
CA PHE A 101 2.55 -40.84 -7.35
C PHE A 101 2.42 -41.53 -8.71
N GLU A 102 2.72 -40.84 -9.81
CA GLU A 102 2.73 -41.44 -11.15
C GLU A 102 3.79 -42.54 -11.29
N GLU A 103 4.98 -42.33 -10.73
CA GLU A 103 6.04 -43.35 -10.69
C GLU A 103 5.59 -44.59 -9.92
N GLU A 104 5.04 -44.41 -8.71
CA GLU A 104 4.50 -45.51 -7.89
C GLU A 104 3.35 -46.25 -8.61
N ARG A 105 2.42 -45.52 -9.24
CA ARG A 105 1.32 -46.10 -10.01
C ARG A 105 1.82 -46.90 -11.22
N SER A 106 2.85 -46.42 -11.91
CA SER A 106 3.44 -47.11 -13.06
C SER A 106 4.12 -48.43 -12.66
N LYS A 107 4.86 -48.43 -11.54
CA LYS A 107 5.47 -49.63 -10.95
C LYS A 107 4.41 -50.62 -10.48
N ALA A 108 3.37 -50.16 -9.79
CA ALA A 108 2.25 -51.01 -9.36
C ALA A 108 1.53 -51.66 -10.55
N LYS A 109 1.35 -50.93 -11.67
CA LYS A 109 0.77 -51.49 -12.90
C LYS A 109 1.65 -52.59 -13.52
N TRP A 110 2.98 -52.44 -13.45
CA TRP A 110 3.93 -53.47 -13.90
C TRP A 110 3.91 -54.71 -12.99
N ASP A 111 3.94 -54.52 -11.66
CA ASP A 111 3.91 -55.61 -10.69
C ASP A 111 2.60 -56.43 -10.72
N THR A 112 1.49 -55.83 -11.17
CA THR A 112 0.21 -56.55 -11.31
C THR A 112 0.16 -57.45 -12.56
N ALA A 113 0.99 -57.20 -13.58
CA ALA A 113 0.95 -57.92 -14.86
C ALA A 113 2.00 -59.03 -15.00
N HIS A 114 2.96 -59.12 -14.08
CA HIS A 114 4.14 -59.99 -14.20
C HIS A 114 4.25 -61.08 -13.13
N ASN A 115 3.13 -61.69 -12.70
CA ASN A 115 3.24 -62.96 -11.98
C ASN A 115 3.27 -64.13 -12.98
N PRO A 116 4.44 -64.77 -13.23
CA PRO A 116 4.53 -65.93 -14.12
C PRO A 116 3.78 -67.17 -13.60
N LEU A 117 3.30 -67.16 -12.36
CA LEU A 117 2.42 -68.18 -11.78
C LEU A 117 0.92 -67.86 -11.90
N TYR A 118 0.53 -66.65 -12.34
CA TYR A 118 -0.87 -66.27 -12.40
C TYR A 118 -1.54 -66.84 -13.65
N LYS A 119 -2.32 -67.91 -13.47
CA LYS A 119 -3.32 -68.34 -14.44
C LYS A 119 -4.62 -67.60 -14.15
N GLY A 120 -5.10 -66.80 -15.10
CA GLY A 120 -6.46 -66.27 -15.04
C GLY A 120 -7.48 -67.42 -14.94
N ALA A 121 -8.58 -67.20 -14.24
CA ALA A 121 -9.65 -68.19 -14.12
C ALA A 121 -10.38 -68.34 -15.47
N THR A 122 -9.78 -69.04 -16.42
CA THR A 122 -10.43 -69.44 -17.67
C THR A 122 -11.27 -70.67 -17.39
N SER A 123 -12.59 -70.50 -17.29
CA SER A 123 -13.53 -71.62 -17.19
C SER A 123 -13.71 -72.24 -18.57
N THR A 124 -12.92 -73.28 -18.89
CA THR A 124 -13.09 -74.03 -20.13
C THR A 124 -14.28 -74.97 -19.98
N PHE A 125 -15.43 -74.60 -20.54
CA PHE A 125 -16.59 -75.49 -20.62
C PHE A 125 -16.46 -76.41 -21.83
N THR A 126 -16.13 -77.68 -21.61
CA THR A 126 -16.12 -78.71 -22.65
C THR A 126 -17.55 -79.10 -22.98
N ASN A 127 -18.01 -78.78 -24.19
CA ASN A 127 -19.31 -79.23 -24.69
C ASN A 127 -19.23 -80.72 -25.06
N ILE A 128 -19.73 -81.59 -24.17
CA ILE A 128 -19.75 -83.05 -24.35
C ILE A 128 -20.61 -83.55 -25.52
N THR A 129 -21.39 -82.68 -26.17
CA THR A 129 -22.36 -83.07 -27.19
C THR A 129 -21.83 -82.93 -28.62
N TYR A 130 -20.67 -82.31 -28.81
CA TYR A 130 -20.10 -82.11 -30.15
C TYR A 130 -19.22 -83.31 -30.57
N ARG A 131 -19.82 -84.34 -31.19
CA ARG A 131 -19.10 -85.34 -31.99
C ARG A 131 -18.98 -84.78 -33.42
N GLY A 132 -17.77 -84.37 -33.80
CA GLY A 132 -17.48 -84.05 -35.21
C GLY A 132 -17.65 -85.31 -36.04
N ASN A 133 -18.53 -85.27 -37.04
CA ASN A 133 -18.70 -86.33 -38.02
C ASN A 133 -17.49 -86.33 -38.97
N GLU A 134 -16.81 -87.46 -39.08
CA GLU A 134 -16.09 -87.88 -40.31
C GLU A 134 -17.07 -88.54 -41.27
#